data_AF-A0A1G8WLR9-F1
#
_entry.id   AF-A0A1G8WLR9-F1
#
_cell.length_a   1.000
_cell.length_b   1.000
_cell.length_c   1.000
_cell.angle_alpha   90.00
_cell.angle_beta   90.00
_cell.angle_gamma   90.00
#
_symmetry.space_group_name_H-M   'P 1'
#
loop_
_entity.id
_entity.type
_entity.pdbx_description
1 polymer ?
#
loop_
_entity_poly.entity_id
_entity_poly.type
_entity_poly.pdbx_seq_one_letter_code
_entity_poly.pdbx_strand_id
1 'polypeptide(L)'
;MNKEEFQKLLEIYKSKFESFNQPDGRHEIFKWSAVQTCQNNWNLDSEDFLTMFKEAMSQTSFIIENSTIHPINGIVFLCENGKTEEVREEFRKLLEDDKGDIKARQKRIESFRDNINAMLSEIDSRKWSFCQTYREPIMFLSFIKPEENYMFKASPAKDFADYMDFGGDIGAGQSFHLSEYYRLCDEVLEEIPNDAELIKLIDDELEKEAATYNFDLQKFINNSWKLRVLVYDIMYVANTTGFYTGFPVPAKRKSRGSSITEKERIKKKRIEELHNLLDSKGNELEEIKGKIPPLPNLTGMELNNIKSGKGKVILQEENYVTVEFAKDTRTFSLPGCLSKGFLTGADPDTVELCKQISELGAIKKALTDEISRYCTELSLYE
;
A
#
# COMPACT_ATOMS: atom_id res chain seq x y z
N MET A 1 -12.43 22.52 6.34
CA MET A 1 -13.14 21.79 7.39
C MET A 1 -13.78 22.79 8.34
N ASN A 2 -14.83 22.39 9.06
CA ASN A 2 -15.49 23.18 10.09
C ASN A 2 -14.56 23.34 11.31
N LYS A 3 -13.99 24.54 11.46
CA LYS A 3 -13.05 24.86 12.53
C LYS A 3 -13.69 24.81 13.92
N GLU A 4 -14.96 25.17 14.07
CA GLU A 4 -15.63 25.15 15.37
C GLU A 4 -15.78 23.73 15.90
N GLU A 5 -16.22 22.80 15.05
CA GLU A 5 -16.32 21.38 15.41
C GLU A 5 -14.93 20.78 15.66
N PHE A 6 -13.92 21.18 14.89
CA PHE A 6 -12.55 20.73 15.13
C PHE A 6 -12.02 21.18 16.49
N GLN A 7 -12.23 22.45 16.87
CA GLN A 7 -11.82 22.94 18.18
C GLN A 7 -12.54 22.21 19.33
N LYS A 8 -13.84 21.91 19.19
CA LYS A 8 -14.55 21.06 20.17
C LYS A 8 -13.91 19.67 20.30
N LEU A 9 -13.48 19.09 19.18
CA LEU A 9 -12.81 17.78 19.18
C LEU A 9 -11.44 17.86 19.87
N LEU A 10 -10.67 18.93 19.66
CA LEU A 10 -9.39 19.13 20.33
C LEU A 10 -9.53 19.24 21.84
N GLU A 11 -10.55 19.95 22.34
CA GLU A 11 -10.85 20.01 23.78
C GLU A 11 -11.17 18.62 24.37
N ILE A 12 -11.91 17.78 23.62
CA ILE A 12 -12.18 16.39 24.03
C ILE A 12 -10.89 15.56 24.00
N TYR A 13 -10.06 15.72 22.97
CA TYR A 13 -8.79 15.00 22.84
C TYR A 13 -7.86 15.33 24.01
N LYS A 14 -7.64 16.62 24.30
CA LYS A 14 -6.81 17.09 25.42
C LYS A 14 -7.32 16.59 26.77
N SER A 15 -8.61 16.78 27.06
CA SER A 15 -9.23 16.37 28.32
C SER A 15 -9.19 14.85 28.58
N LYS A 16 -8.98 14.04 27.52
CA LYS A 16 -8.91 12.58 27.61
C LYS A 16 -7.51 12.03 27.30
N PHE A 17 -6.51 12.88 27.11
CA PHE A 17 -5.19 12.45 26.63
C PHE A 17 -4.57 11.33 27.48
N GLU A 18 -4.60 11.49 28.80
CA GLU A 18 -4.08 10.49 29.74
C GLU A 18 -4.82 9.14 29.64
N SER A 19 -6.07 9.13 29.19
CA SER A 19 -6.87 7.89 29.11
C SER A 19 -6.40 6.94 28.01
N PHE A 20 -5.67 7.43 27.01
CA PHE A 20 -5.13 6.64 25.91
C PHE A 20 -3.58 6.61 25.86
N ASN A 21 -2.94 7.12 26.91
CA ASN A 21 -1.49 7.01 27.16
C ASN A 21 -1.26 6.59 28.62
N GLN A 22 -1.63 5.35 28.92
CA GLN A 22 -1.53 4.76 30.26
C GLN A 22 -0.39 3.74 30.34
N PRO A 23 0.40 3.72 31.42
CA PRO A 23 1.52 2.78 31.58
C PRO A 23 1.16 1.29 31.42
N ASP A 24 -0.04 0.90 31.87
CA ASP A 24 -0.51 -0.50 31.86
C ASP A 24 -1.69 -0.72 30.89
N GLY A 25 -1.91 0.22 29.96
CA GLY A 25 -3.11 0.26 29.14
C GLY A 25 -2.84 0.61 27.69
N ARG A 26 -3.74 1.42 27.13
CA ARG A 26 -3.55 1.96 25.79
C ARG A 26 -2.39 2.97 25.81
N HIS A 27 -1.46 2.84 24.89
CA HIS A 27 -0.25 3.67 24.80
C HIS A 27 -0.15 4.22 23.38
N GLU A 28 -0.87 5.29 23.05
CA GLU A 28 -0.93 5.81 21.67
C GLU A 28 0.31 6.60 21.24
N ILE A 29 1.10 7.12 22.19
CA ILE A 29 2.33 7.88 21.95
C ILE A 29 3.43 7.03 21.28
N PHE A 30 3.31 5.70 21.32
CA PHE A 30 4.21 4.77 20.62
C PHE A 30 4.36 5.05 19.12
N LYS A 31 3.39 5.73 18.49
CA LYS A 31 3.45 6.07 17.05
C LYS A 31 4.66 6.93 16.72
N TRP A 32 5.03 7.86 17.61
CA TRP A 32 6.22 8.68 17.44
C TRP A 32 7.49 7.84 17.58
N SER A 33 7.53 6.95 18.57
CA SER A 33 8.62 5.98 18.76
C SER A 33 8.80 5.07 17.55
N ALA A 34 7.71 4.66 16.90
CA ALA A 34 7.75 3.88 15.68
C ALA A 34 8.39 4.65 14.51
N VAL A 35 8.05 5.93 14.32
CA VAL A 35 8.68 6.79 13.31
C VAL A 35 10.17 6.97 13.62
N GLN A 36 10.53 7.33 14.85
CA GLN A 36 11.93 7.53 15.23
C GLN A 36 12.77 6.25 15.09
N THR A 37 12.20 5.11 15.46
CA THR A 37 12.84 3.80 15.27
C THR A 37 13.06 3.51 13.79
N CYS A 38 12.09 3.80 12.92
CA CYS A 38 12.27 3.67 11.49
C CYS A 38 13.38 4.59 10.98
N GLN A 39 13.34 5.89 11.31
CA GLN A 39 14.35 6.86 10.86
C GLN A 39 15.78 6.50 11.32
N ASN A 40 15.94 5.95 12.53
CA ASN A 40 17.26 5.58 13.06
C ASN A 40 17.90 4.38 12.35
N ASN A 41 17.09 3.48 11.79
CA ASN A 41 17.57 2.23 11.21
C ASN A 41 17.45 2.20 9.69
N TRP A 42 16.59 3.03 9.08
CA TRP A 42 16.35 2.98 7.65
C TRP A 42 17.57 3.44 6.84
N ASN A 43 18.08 2.52 6.03
CA ASN A 43 19.12 2.80 5.04
C ASN A 43 18.85 1.98 3.78
N LEU A 44 18.29 2.62 2.74
CA LEU A 44 17.91 1.97 1.49
C LEU A 44 19.08 1.25 0.80
N ASP A 45 20.29 1.78 0.95
CA ASP A 45 21.51 1.25 0.32
C ASP A 45 22.30 0.32 1.26
N SER A 46 21.68 -0.18 2.34
CA SER A 46 22.27 -1.19 3.22
C SER A 46 22.67 -2.44 2.43
N GLU A 47 23.88 -2.96 2.68
CA GLU A 47 24.33 -4.24 2.13
C GLU A 47 23.39 -5.38 2.55
N ASP A 48 22.99 -5.40 3.82
CA ASP A 48 21.95 -6.28 4.36
C ASP A 48 20.63 -5.53 4.47
N PHE A 49 19.92 -5.44 3.34
CA PHE A 49 18.61 -4.78 3.27
C PHE A 49 17.56 -5.48 4.14
N LEU A 50 17.60 -6.82 4.28
CA LEU A 50 16.60 -7.57 5.01
C LEU A 50 16.68 -7.29 6.52
N THR A 51 17.88 -7.35 7.10
CA THR A 51 18.09 -7.04 8.51
C THR A 51 17.73 -5.58 8.80
N MET A 52 18.21 -4.65 7.95
CA MET A 52 17.86 -3.22 8.03
C MET A 52 16.34 -3.01 8.02
N PHE A 53 15.63 -3.65 7.08
CA PHE A 53 14.19 -3.51 6.96
C PHE A 53 13.45 -4.02 8.21
N LYS A 54 13.85 -5.18 8.75
CA LYS A 54 13.27 -5.75 9.97
C LYS A 54 13.47 -4.83 11.17
N GLU A 55 14.65 -4.24 11.32
CA GLU A 55 14.97 -3.30 12.40
C GLU A 55 14.16 -2.00 12.27
N ALA A 56 14.14 -1.40 11.07
CA ALA A 56 13.41 -0.17 10.79
C ALA A 56 11.89 -0.33 10.99
N MET A 57 11.33 -1.50 10.67
CA MET A 57 9.89 -1.75 10.77
C MET A 57 9.46 -2.36 12.11
N SER A 58 10.39 -2.69 13.01
CA SER A 58 10.13 -3.42 14.26
C SER A 58 8.98 -2.86 15.09
N GLN A 59 8.99 -1.54 15.35
CA GLN A 59 7.93 -0.85 16.10
C GLN A 59 6.73 -0.44 15.25
N THR A 60 6.86 -0.42 13.92
CA THR A 60 5.76 -0.07 13.01
C THR A 60 4.76 -1.22 12.81
N SER A 61 5.18 -2.46 13.08
CA SER A 61 4.38 -3.68 12.92
C SER A 61 3.06 -3.61 13.68
N PHE A 62 3.06 -3.07 14.90
CA PHE A 62 1.86 -2.86 15.73
C PHE A 62 0.85 -1.87 15.12
N ILE A 63 1.31 -1.02 14.20
CA ILE A 63 0.46 -0.05 13.50
C ILE A 63 -0.02 -0.66 12.19
N ILE A 64 0.89 -1.23 11.40
CA ILE A 64 0.59 -1.69 10.05
C ILE A 64 -0.12 -3.05 10.04
N GLU A 65 0.37 -4.02 10.79
CA GLU A 65 -0.14 -5.39 10.77
C GLU A 65 -1.32 -5.58 11.72
N ASN A 66 -2.11 -6.63 11.47
CA ASN A 66 -3.15 -7.07 12.39
C ASN A 66 -3.20 -8.62 12.45
N SER A 67 -4.25 -9.21 13.02
CA SER A 67 -4.38 -10.67 13.16
C SER A 67 -4.57 -11.44 11.86
N THR A 68 -4.86 -10.73 10.76
CA THR A 68 -5.29 -11.29 9.48
C THR A 68 -4.34 -10.93 8.35
N ILE A 69 -3.94 -9.66 8.26
CA ILE A 69 -3.03 -9.14 7.24
C ILE A 69 -1.67 -8.79 7.86
N HIS A 70 -0.62 -9.21 7.17
CA HIS A 70 0.78 -9.13 7.59
C HIS A 70 1.67 -8.60 6.45
N PRO A 71 1.44 -7.36 5.99
CA PRO A 71 2.14 -6.82 4.82
C PRO A 71 3.64 -6.58 5.04
N ILE A 72 4.12 -6.34 6.27
CA ILE A 72 5.56 -6.23 6.55
C ILE A 72 6.21 -7.61 6.40
N ASN A 73 5.55 -8.65 6.92
CA ASN A 73 5.97 -10.04 6.70
C ASN A 73 5.94 -10.41 5.21
N GLY A 74 5.08 -9.79 4.40
CA GLY A 74 5.10 -9.90 2.95
C GLY A 74 6.42 -9.42 2.32
N ILE A 75 6.89 -8.24 2.71
CA ILE A 75 8.19 -7.72 2.24
C ILE A 75 9.34 -8.62 2.68
N VAL A 76 9.33 -9.06 3.94
CA VAL A 76 10.32 -10.02 4.47
C VAL A 76 10.31 -11.32 3.68
N PHE A 77 9.12 -11.86 3.39
CA PHE A 77 8.95 -13.09 2.61
C PHE A 77 9.52 -12.95 1.20
N LEU A 78 9.32 -11.81 0.53
CA LEU A 78 9.91 -11.56 -0.79
C LEU A 78 11.44 -11.60 -0.74
N CYS A 79 12.05 -10.89 0.23
CA CYS A 79 13.50 -10.88 0.40
C CYS A 79 14.06 -12.27 0.70
N GLU A 80 13.40 -13.04 1.58
CA GLU A 80 13.79 -14.42 1.91
C GLU A 80 13.64 -15.39 0.72
N ASN A 81 12.84 -15.04 -0.29
CA ASN A 81 12.66 -15.78 -1.53
C ASN A 81 13.42 -15.16 -2.73
N GLY A 82 14.50 -14.42 -2.46
CA GLY A 82 15.44 -13.98 -3.48
C GLY A 82 15.01 -12.75 -4.29
N LYS A 83 13.98 -12.01 -3.86
CA LYS A 83 13.50 -10.78 -4.51
C LYS A 83 14.02 -9.48 -3.85
N THR A 84 15.11 -9.56 -3.09
CA THR A 84 15.62 -8.44 -2.28
C THR A 84 15.92 -7.19 -3.10
N GLU A 85 16.58 -7.33 -4.25
CA GLU A 85 16.95 -6.17 -5.08
C GLU A 85 15.75 -5.59 -5.82
N GLU A 86 14.80 -6.41 -6.26
CA GLU A 86 13.54 -5.94 -6.83
C GLU A 86 12.71 -5.18 -5.80
N VAL A 87 12.62 -5.67 -4.56
CA VAL A 87 11.97 -4.97 -3.45
C VAL A 87 12.67 -3.64 -3.16
N ARG A 88 14.00 -3.64 -3.10
CA ARG A 88 14.81 -2.42 -2.89
C ARG A 88 14.55 -1.40 -3.99
N GLU A 89 14.46 -1.84 -5.24
CA GLU A 89 14.16 -0.98 -6.39
C GLU A 89 12.74 -0.41 -6.32
N GLU A 90 11.75 -1.19 -5.87
CA GLU A 90 10.40 -0.64 -5.64
C GLU A 90 10.39 0.40 -4.52
N PHE A 91 11.13 0.20 -3.42
CA PHE A 91 11.30 1.24 -2.40
C PHE A 91 12.01 2.48 -2.93
N ARG A 92 13.02 2.32 -3.79
CA ARG A 92 13.71 3.44 -4.46
C ARG A 92 12.72 4.27 -5.26
N LYS A 93 11.91 3.63 -6.10
CA LYS A 93 10.84 4.29 -6.87
C LYS A 93 9.82 4.97 -5.95
N LEU A 94 9.35 4.28 -4.91
CA LEU A 94 8.38 4.84 -3.96
C LEU A 94 8.90 6.14 -3.33
N LEU A 95 10.18 6.15 -2.94
CA LEU A 95 10.86 7.24 -2.25
C LEU A 95 11.42 8.33 -3.16
N GLU A 96 11.28 8.22 -4.49
CA GLU A 96 11.71 9.26 -5.42
C GLU A 96 11.10 10.63 -5.08
N ASP A 97 11.85 11.70 -5.33
CA ASP A 97 11.36 13.07 -5.15
C ASP A 97 10.26 13.37 -6.19
N ASP A 98 9.05 13.70 -5.73
CA ASP A 98 7.94 14.20 -6.57
C ASP A 98 7.87 15.73 -6.64
N LYS A 99 8.76 16.46 -5.96
CA LYS A 99 8.73 17.93 -5.86
C LYS A 99 7.40 18.48 -5.34
N GLY A 100 6.70 17.70 -4.51
CA GLY A 100 5.38 18.03 -3.98
C GLY A 100 4.20 17.68 -4.90
N ASP A 101 4.42 17.01 -6.03
CA ASP A 101 3.32 16.55 -6.88
C ASP A 101 2.62 15.32 -6.26
N ILE A 102 1.52 15.59 -5.56
CA ILE A 102 0.71 14.56 -4.89
C ILE A 102 0.11 13.56 -5.89
N LYS A 103 -0.15 13.94 -7.15
CA LYS A 103 -0.63 13.00 -8.17
C LYS A 103 0.49 12.07 -8.62
N ALA A 104 1.70 12.57 -8.77
CA ALA A 104 2.87 11.74 -9.03
C ALA A 104 3.11 10.77 -7.86
N ARG A 105 3.03 11.24 -6.62
CA ARG A 105 3.13 10.42 -5.42
C ARG A 105 2.12 9.29 -5.39
N GLN A 106 0.84 9.59 -5.66
CA GLN A 106 -0.22 8.58 -5.72
C GLN A 106 0.09 7.48 -6.76
N LYS A 107 0.58 7.85 -7.96
CA LYS A 107 0.98 6.87 -8.97
C LYS A 107 2.13 5.96 -8.51
N ARG A 108 3.10 6.49 -7.75
CA ARG A 108 4.20 5.68 -7.22
C ARG A 108 3.73 4.75 -6.09
N ILE A 109 2.80 5.21 -5.25
CA ILE A 109 2.09 4.37 -4.27
C ILE A 109 1.36 3.20 -4.95
N GLU A 110 0.60 3.50 -6.01
CA GLU A 110 -0.11 2.48 -6.81
C GLU A 110 0.86 1.50 -7.45
N SER A 111 1.93 2.01 -8.06
CA SER A 111 2.96 1.18 -8.71
C SER A 111 3.67 0.26 -7.72
N PHE A 112 4.08 0.78 -6.56
CA PHE A 112 4.70 -0.01 -5.50
C PHE A 112 3.78 -1.14 -5.03
N ARG A 113 2.51 -0.80 -4.73
CA ARG A 113 1.51 -1.78 -4.31
C ARG A 113 1.36 -2.90 -5.36
N ASP A 114 1.20 -2.53 -6.62
CA ASP A 114 0.93 -3.48 -7.70
C ASP A 114 2.15 -4.37 -7.98
N ASN A 115 3.35 -3.80 -7.98
CA ASN A 115 4.59 -4.55 -8.22
C ASN A 115 4.94 -5.51 -7.06
N ILE A 116 4.80 -5.06 -5.81
CA ILE A 116 5.00 -5.93 -4.63
C ILE A 116 3.98 -7.07 -4.62
N ASN A 117 2.70 -6.77 -4.88
CA ASN A 117 1.66 -7.80 -4.94
C ASN A 117 1.88 -8.77 -6.11
N ALA A 118 2.38 -8.29 -7.24
CA ALA A 118 2.74 -9.16 -8.37
C ALA A 118 3.87 -10.12 -7.98
N MET A 119 4.93 -9.63 -7.30
CA MET A 119 6.02 -10.49 -6.81
C MET A 119 5.52 -11.54 -5.79
N LEU A 120 4.65 -11.14 -4.86
CA LEU A 120 4.05 -12.06 -3.88
C LEU A 120 3.23 -13.13 -4.58
N SER A 121 2.37 -12.70 -5.50
CA SER A 121 1.53 -13.57 -6.30
C SER A 121 2.35 -14.48 -7.20
N GLU A 122 3.53 -14.08 -7.67
CA GLU A 122 4.44 -14.91 -8.45
C GLU A 122 4.99 -16.07 -7.61
N ILE A 123 5.43 -15.79 -6.38
CA ILE A 123 6.04 -16.78 -5.47
C ILE A 123 4.98 -17.75 -4.89
N ASP A 124 3.92 -17.23 -4.27
CA ASP A 124 2.82 -18.06 -3.74
C ASP A 124 1.51 -17.25 -3.66
N SER A 125 0.55 -17.54 -4.54
CA SER A 125 -0.71 -16.80 -4.59
C SER A 125 -1.66 -17.09 -3.43
N ARG A 126 -1.35 -18.04 -2.54
CA ARG A 126 -2.12 -18.29 -1.32
C ARG A 126 -1.66 -17.39 -0.17
N LYS A 127 -0.56 -16.65 -0.33
CA LYS A 127 -0.07 -15.66 0.66
C LYS A 127 -0.80 -14.32 0.53
N TRP A 128 -2.13 -14.35 0.37
CA TRP A 128 -2.94 -13.14 0.21
C TRP A 128 -2.89 -12.21 1.43
N SER A 129 -2.64 -12.76 2.63
CA SER A 129 -2.47 -11.96 3.85
C SER A 129 -1.23 -11.07 3.81
N PHE A 130 -0.29 -11.29 2.89
CA PHE A 130 0.90 -10.48 2.69
C PHE A 130 0.67 -9.32 1.71
N CYS A 131 -0.49 -9.25 1.07
CA CYS A 131 -0.79 -8.25 0.07
C CYS A 131 -0.76 -6.83 0.64
N GLN A 132 -0.23 -5.92 -0.16
CA GLN A 132 -0.23 -4.48 0.07
C GLN A 132 -1.52 -3.87 -0.48
N THR A 133 -2.02 -2.83 0.18
CA THR A 133 -3.12 -2.00 -0.30
C THR A 133 -2.62 -0.56 -0.53
N TYR A 134 -3.50 0.44 -0.63
CA TYR A 134 -3.05 1.84 -0.63
C TYR A 134 -2.40 2.24 0.70
N ARG A 135 -2.81 1.59 1.79
CA ARG A 135 -2.42 1.98 3.14
C ARG A 135 -0.93 1.76 3.38
N GLU A 136 -0.42 0.58 3.06
CA GLU A 136 0.93 0.15 3.41
C GLU A 136 2.03 1.03 2.81
N PRO A 137 2.08 1.28 1.47
CA PRO A 137 3.01 2.25 0.89
C PRO A 137 2.88 3.67 1.45
N ILE A 138 1.66 4.13 1.80
CA ILE A 138 1.49 5.44 2.47
C ILE A 138 2.10 5.39 3.88
N MET A 139 1.89 4.31 4.62
CA MET A 139 2.47 4.10 5.95
C MET A 139 4.00 4.06 5.86
N PHE A 140 4.58 3.30 4.92
CA PHE A 140 6.04 3.28 4.69
C PHE A 140 6.59 4.68 4.42
N LEU A 141 5.96 5.46 3.53
CA LEU A 141 6.32 6.85 3.30
C LEU A 141 6.24 7.70 4.59
N SER A 142 5.19 7.50 5.40
CA SER A 142 4.99 8.23 6.65
C SER A 142 5.96 7.84 7.78
N PHE A 143 6.66 6.71 7.67
CA PHE A 143 7.72 6.33 8.63
C PHE A 143 9.10 6.74 8.13
N ILE A 144 9.36 6.60 6.83
CA ILE A 144 10.67 6.82 6.21
C ILE A 144 10.90 8.32 5.90
N LYS A 145 9.87 9.00 5.39
CA LYS A 145 9.87 10.43 5.05
C LYS A 145 8.71 11.16 5.74
N PRO A 146 8.66 11.15 7.08
CA PRO A 146 7.55 11.66 7.85
C PRO A 146 7.37 13.19 7.71
N GLU A 147 8.39 13.94 7.28
CA GLU A 147 8.33 15.40 7.05
C GLU A 147 7.47 15.79 5.83
N GLU A 148 7.26 14.85 4.90
CA GLU A 148 6.57 15.07 3.63
C GLU A 148 5.23 14.32 3.53
N ASN A 149 4.96 13.42 4.50
CA ASN A 149 3.89 12.43 4.40
C ASN A 149 3.08 12.31 5.70
N TYR A 150 1.85 11.83 5.56
CA TYR A 150 0.95 11.55 6.68
C TYR A 150 0.67 10.06 6.79
N MET A 151 0.63 9.53 8.03
CA MET A 151 0.10 8.18 8.30
C MET A 151 -1.35 8.10 7.87
N PHE A 152 -1.84 6.93 7.44
CA PHE A 152 -3.19 6.78 6.90
C PHE A 152 -3.93 5.54 7.43
N LYS A 153 -5.21 5.74 7.78
CA LYS A 153 -6.20 4.67 7.91
C LYS A 153 -7.56 5.16 7.42
N ALA A 154 -8.20 4.37 6.57
CA ALA A 154 -9.40 4.80 5.82
C ALA A 154 -10.57 5.18 6.74
N SER A 155 -10.90 4.33 7.73
CA SER A 155 -12.05 4.57 8.62
C SER A 155 -11.87 5.85 9.47
N PRO A 156 -10.75 6.08 10.18
CA PRO A 156 -10.49 7.35 10.84
C PRO A 156 -10.56 8.58 9.93
N ALA A 157 -9.89 8.53 8.77
CA ALA A 157 -9.87 9.65 7.84
C ALA A 157 -11.27 10.01 7.32
N LYS A 158 -12.07 9.00 6.97
CA LYS A 158 -13.44 9.18 6.47
C LYS A 158 -14.37 9.71 7.55
N ASP A 159 -14.33 9.13 8.73
CA ASP A 159 -15.17 9.58 9.85
C ASP A 159 -14.85 11.02 10.22
N PHE A 160 -13.56 11.34 10.30
CA PHE A 160 -13.11 12.70 10.58
C PHE A 160 -13.58 13.69 9.50
N ALA A 161 -13.39 13.37 8.22
CA ALA A 161 -13.85 14.21 7.11
C ALA A 161 -15.37 14.47 7.15
N ASP A 162 -16.16 13.46 7.51
CA ASP A 162 -17.62 13.56 7.63
C ASP A 162 -18.04 14.43 8.82
N TYR A 163 -17.44 14.26 10.01
CA TYR A 163 -17.80 15.03 11.21
C TYR A 163 -17.27 16.47 11.18
N MET A 164 -16.13 16.69 10.53
CA MET A 164 -15.54 18.03 10.39
C MET A 164 -16.04 18.75 9.13
N ASP A 165 -17.04 18.24 8.42
CA ASP A 165 -17.61 18.84 7.20
C ASP A 165 -16.52 19.31 6.21
N PHE A 166 -15.57 18.42 5.90
CA PHE A 166 -14.39 18.74 5.10
C PHE A 166 -14.72 19.08 3.62
N GLY A 167 -15.87 18.64 3.13
CA GLY A 167 -16.36 18.90 1.76
C GLY A 167 -15.64 18.12 0.65
N GLY A 168 -14.44 17.60 0.89
CA GLY A 168 -13.70 16.74 -0.05
C GLY A 168 -14.15 15.28 -0.05
N ASP A 169 -13.87 14.58 -1.16
CA ASP A 169 -14.11 13.14 -1.27
C ASP A 169 -12.80 12.35 -1.32
N ILE A 170 -12.36 11.87 -0.16
CA ILE A 170 -11.17 11.04 0.00
C ILE A 170 -11.32 9.70 -0.76
N GLY A 171 -12.55 9.23 -0.97
CA GLY A 171 -12.81 7.93 -1.59
C GLY A 171 -12.34 6.74 -0.74
N ALA A 172 -12.35 5.55 -1.34
CA ALA A 172 -11.89 4.31 -0.71
C ALA A 172 -11.51 3.28 -1.78
N GLY A 173 -10.58 2.38 -1.45
CA GLY A 173 -10.11 1.36 -2.40
C GLY A 173 -9.65 2.02 -3.71
N GLN A 174 -10.18 1.56 -4.84
CA GLN A 174 -9.80 2.07 -6.16
C GLN A 174 -10.25 3.52 -6.46
N SER A 175 -11.15 4.10 -5.68
CA SER A 175 -11.53 5.52 -5.81
C SER A 175 -10.80 6.44 -4.83
N PHE A 176 -9.75 5.94 -4.16
CA PHE A 176 -8.99 6.72 -3.19
C PHE A 176 -8.25 7.90 -3.86
N HIS A 177 -8.35 9.07 -3.24
CA HIS A 177 -7.69 10.31 -3.66
C HIS A 177 -6.71 10.77 -2.58
N LEU A 178 -5.41 10.55 -2.82
CA LEU A 178 -4.35 10.99 -1.91
C LEU A 178 -4.36 12.52 -1.72
N SER A 179 -4.66 13.26 -2.80
CA SER A 179 -4.75 14.72 -2.78
C SER A 179 -5.83 15.26 -1.83
N GLU A 180 -7.01 14.65 -1.80
CA GLU A 180 -8.07 15.04 -0.86
C GLU A 180 -7.71 14.66 0.58
N TYR A 181 -7.07 13.49 0.77
CA TYR A 181 -6.60 13.11 2.10
C TYR A 181 -5.52 14.07 2.63
N TYR A 182 -4.54 14.43 1.81
CA TYR A 182 -3.46 15.33 2.20
C TYR A 182 -3.99 16.74 2.45
N ARG A 183 -4.95 17.22 1.65
CA ARG A 183 -5.63 18.48 1.91
C ARG A 183 -6.34 18.48 3.27
N LEU A 184 -6.99 17.38 3.66
CA LEU A 184 -7.59 17.26 5.00
C LEU A 184 -6.51 17.36 6.08
N CYS A 185 -5.41 16.63 5.93
CA CYS A 185 -4.32 16.64 6.88
C CYS A 185 -3.65 18.01 7.00
N ASP A 186 -3.46 18.72 5.89
CA ASP A 186 -2.89 20.07 5.88
C ASP A 186 -3.81 21.07 6.58
N GLU A 187 -5.13 21.00 6.35
CA GLU A 187 -6.10 21.86 7.07
C GLU A 187 -6.09 21.62 8.58
N VAL A 188 -5.89 20.37 9.02
CA VAL A 188 -5.72 20.04 10.46
C VAL A 188 -4.38 20.55 10.98
N LEU A 189 -3.31 20.35 10.21
CA LEU A 189 -1.96 20.78 10.56
C LEU A 189 -1.86 22.30 10.70
N GLU A 190 -2.61 23.08 9.93
CA GLU A 190 -2.66 24.55 10.05
C GLU A 190 -3.22 25.03 11.39
N GLU A 191 -4.10 24.26 12.02
CA GLU A 191 -4.77 24.63 13.26
C GLU A 191 -3.97 24.23 14.51
N ILE A 192 -3.30 23.07 14.48
CA ILE A 192 -2.58 22.47 15.62
C ILE A 192 -1.55 23.42 16.27
N PRO A 193 -0.64 24.11 15.52
CA PRO A 193 0.38 24.97 16.12
C PRO A 193 -0.16 26.12 16.96
N ASN A 194 -1.42 26.49 16.78
CA ASN A 194 -2.06 27.58 17.53
C ASN A 194 -2.56 27.14 18.92
N ASP A 195 -2.60 25.84 19.21
CA ASP A 195 -3.00 25.30 20.51
C ASP A 195 -1.77 24.96 21.36
N ALA A 196 -1.27 25.96 22.10
CA ALA A 196 -0.09 25.81 22.94
C ALA A 196 -0.26 24.77 24.06
N GLU A 197 -1.48 24.51 24.52
CA GLU A 197 -1.76 23.48 25.53
C GLU A 197 -1.59 22.09 24.94
N LEU A 198 -2.14 21.86 23.74
CA LEU A 198 -1.97 20.59 23.01
C LEU A 198 -0.49 20.31 22.73
N ILE A 199 0.24 21.31 22.21
CA ILE A 199 1.66 21.16 21.93
C ILE A 199 2.44 20.77 23.18
N LYS A 200 2.21 21.49 24.29
CA LYS A 200 2.89 21.19 25.55
C LYS A 200 2.60 19.76 26.03
N LEU A 201 1.34 19.33 25.96
CA LEU A 201 0.93 18.02 26.42
C LEU A 201 1.54 16.89 25.57
N ILE A 202 1.73 17.09 24.27
CA ILE A 202 2.48 16.18 23.41
C ILE A 202 3.97 16.20 23.75
N ASP A 203 4.57 17.38 23.92
CA ASP A 203 5.99 17.51 24.24
C ASP A 203 6.33 16.84 25.57
N ASP A 204 5.56 17.11 26.63
CA ASP A 204 5.72 16.50 27.95
C ASP A 204 5.66 14.96 27.88
N GLU A 205 4.82 14.39 27.01
CA GLU A 205 4.72 12.93 26.84
C GLU A 205 5.86 12.36 25.99
N LEU A 206 6.29 13.07 24.93
CA LEU A 206 7.43 12.67 24.11
C LEU A 206 8.76 12.75 24.87
N GLU A 207 8.90 13.67 25.84
CA GLU A 207 10.07 13.71 26.72
C GLU A 207 10.21 12.41 27.53
N LYS A 208 9.09 11.89 28.07
CA LYS A 208 9.07 10.61 28.80
C LYS A 208 9.37 9.45 27.87
N GLU A 209 8.78 9.45 26.68
CA GLU A 209 8.95 8.40 25.69
C GLU A 209 10.41 8.34 25.18
N ALA A 210 11.02 9.50 24.90
CA ALA A 210 12.42 9.59 24.53
C ALA A 210 13.36 9.06 25.60
N ALA A 211 13.07 9.33 26.88
CA ALA A 211 13.85 8.80 27.99
C ALA A 211 13.74 7.26 28.08
N THR A 212 12.54 6.70 27.86
CA THR A 212 12.29 5.24 27.88
C THR A 212 13.11 4.51 26.82
N TYR A 213 13.15 5.04 25.60
CA TYR A 213 13.84 4.41 24.47
C TYR A 213 15.25 4.97 24.20
N ASN A 214 15.73 5.88 25.05
CA ASN A 214 17.01 6.58 24.91
C ASN A 214 17.18 7.24 23.52
N PHE A 215 16.11 7.87 23.04
CA PHE A 215 16.15 8.65 21.80
C PHE A 215 16.84 10.00 22.01
N ASP A 216 17.44 10.53 20.94
CA ASP A 216 17.93 11.91 20.92
C ASP A 216 16.73 12.86 21.06
N LEU A 217 16.58 13.44 22.25
CA LEU A 217 15.46 14.28 22.61
C LEU A 217 15.26 15.45 21.65
N GLN A 218 16.36 16.08 21.23
CA GLN A 218 16.31 17.25 20.35
C GLN A 218 15.82 16.84 18.95
N LYS A 219 16.32 15.72 18.43
CA LYS A 219 15.85 15.21 17.12
C LYS A 219 14.41 14.72 17.18
N PHE A 220 14.00 14.13 18.30
CA PHE A 220 12.68 13.54 18.48
C PHE A 220 11.58 14.60 18.64
N ILE A 221 11.82 15.64 19.45
CA ILE A 221 10.78 16.64 19.79
C ILE A 221 10.74 17.82 18.81
N ASN A 222 11.90 18.27 18.30
CA ASN A 222 11.97 19.48 17.46
C ASN A 222 11.79 19.21 15.96
N ASN A 223 11.44 17.99 15.57
CA ASN A 223 11.16 17.71 14.17
C ASN A 223 9.72 18.09 13.79
N SER A 224 9.60 18.77 12.64
CA SER A 224 8.33 19.12 12.01
C SER A 224 7.37 17.94 11.81
N TRP A 225 7.88 16.71 11.65
CA TRP A 225 7.02 15.55 11.44
C TRP A 225 6.20 15.16 12.67
N LYS A 226 6.60 15.57 13.88
CA LYS A 226 5.85 15.33 15.13
C LYS A 226 4.38 15.73 14.98
N LEU A 227 4.13 16.87 14.34
CA LEU A 227 2.78 17.39 14.15
C LEU A 227 2.00 16.59 13.10
N ARG A 228 2.67 16.05 12.08
CA ARG A 228 2.03 15.17 11.08
C ARG A 228 1.59 13.84 11.69
N VAL A 229 2.33 13.32 12.66
CA VAL A 229 1.89 12.16 13.45
C VAL A 229 0.71 12.52 14.36
N LEU A 230 0.73 13.71 14.98
CA LEU A 230 -0.39 14.21 15.77
C LEU A 230 -1.69 14.34 14.95
N VAL A 231 -1.61 14.83 13.70
CA VAL A 231 -2.74 14.90 12.77
C VAL A 231 -3.40 13.52 12.64
N TYR A 232 -2.61 12.47 12.40
CA TYR A 232 -3.13 11.11 12.32
C TYR A 232 -3.69 10.62 13.65
N ASP A 233 -2.98 10.88 14.75
CA ASP A 233 -3.38 10.44 16.08
C ASP A 233 -4.74 11.00 16.50
N ILE A 234 -4.98 12.30 16.29
CA ILE A 234 -6.28 12.94 16.58
C ILE A 234 -7.41 12.23 15.82
N MET A 235 -7.23 11.99 14.51
CA MET A 235 -8.24 11.29 13.70
C MET A 235 -8.47 9.86 14.20
N TYR A 236 -7.38 9.13 14.48
CA TYR A 236 -7.40 7.73 14.89
C TYR A 236 -8.04 7.55 16.27
N VAL A 237 -7.61 8.32 17.25
CA VAL A 237 -8.14 8.30 18.61
C VAL A 237 -9.62 8.66 18.57
N ALA A 238 -10.00 9.77 17.93
CA ALA A 238 -11.40 10.20 17.86
C ALA A 238 -12.34 9.11 17.31
N ASN A 239 -11.88 8.36 16.30
CA ASN A 239 -12.61 7.24 15.73
C ASN A 239 -12.69 6.04 16.68
N THR A 240 -11.58 5.64 17.29
CA THR A 240 -11.48 4.40 18.10
C THR A 240 -12.05 4.54 19.51
N THR A 241 -12.13 5.75 20.06
CA THR A 241 -12.68 6.03 21.41
C THR A 241 -14.09 6.63 21.38
N GLY A 242 -14.62 6.93 20.19
CA GLY A 242 -15.97 7.49 20.02
C GLY A 242 -16.10 8.96 20.44
N PHE A 243 -15.08 9.79 20.21
CA PHE A 243 -15.10 11.22 20.57
C PHE A 243 -16.13 12.04 19.78
N TYR A 244 -16.66 11.49 18.69
CA TYR A 244 -17.75 12.13 17.94
C TYR A 244 -19.12 12.07 18.64
N THR A 245 -19.20 11.48 19.84
CA THR A 245 -20.45 11.47 20.63
C THR A 245 -20.87 12.90 20.97
N GLY A 246 -22.06 13.31 20.49
CA GLY A 246 -22.59 14.66 20.69
C GLY A 246 -22.37 15.62 19.51
N PHE A 247 -21.56 15.23 18.52
CA PHE A 247 -21.41 16.01 17.29
C PHE A 247 -22.66 15.91 16.41
N PRO A 248 -22.96 16.93 15.59
CA PRO A 248 -24.01 16.85 14.59
C PRO A 248 -23.80 15.63 13.68
N VAL A 249 -24.80 14.75 13.60
CA VAL A 249 -24.70 13.57 12.73
C VAL A 249 -24.55 14.02 11.27
N PRO A 250 -23.46 13.62 10.57
CA PRO A 250 -23.21 14.02 9.19
C PRO A 250 -24.39 13.69 8.28
N ALA A 251 -24.72 14.57 7.33
CA ALA A 251 -25.87 14.39 6.43
C ALA A 251 -25.83 13.05 5.69
N LYS A 252 -24.64 12.57 5.30
CA LYS A 252 -24.41 11.25 4.67
C LYS A 252 -24.76 10.06 5.58
N ARG A 253 -24.86 10.26 6.89
CA ARG A 253 -25.22 9.23 7.90
C ARG A 253 -26.70 9.30 8.33
N LYS A 254 -27.44 10.36 7.98
CA LYS A 254 -28.85 10.56 8.36
C LYS A 254 -29.82 9.53 7.75
N SER A 255 -29.41 8.68 6.80
CA SER A 255 -30.23 7.61 6.19
C SER A 255 -29.99 6.20 6.75
N ARG A 256 -29.24 6.01 7.85
CA ARG A 256 -28.76 4.68 8.28
C ARG A 256 -29.18 4.23 9.70
N GLY A 257 -30.41 4.52 10.10
CA GLY A 257 -30.97 4.08 11.37
C GLY A 257 -31.50 2.63 11.35
N SER A 258 -30.72 1.68 11.88
CA SER A 258 -31.11 0.56 12.78
C SER A 258 -30.07 -0.59 12.73
N SER A 259 -29.87 -1.23 13.90
CA SER A 259 -29.08 -2.46 14.24
C SER A 259 -27.56 -2.46 13.97
N ILE A 260 -26.80 -1.90 14.92
CA ILE A 260 -25.33 -2.04 15.03
C ILE A 260 -24.92 -3.53 15.03
N THR A 261 -25.68 -4.40 15.71
CA THR A 261 -25.42 -5.85 15.79
C THR A 261 -25.62 -6.60 14.48
N GLU A 262 -26.62 -6.23 13.68
CA GLU A 262 -26.84 -6.85 12.36
C GLU A 262 -25.78 -6.39 11.36
N LYS A 263 -25.36 -5.12 11.43
CA LYS A 263 -24.25 -4.61 10.61
C LYS A 263 -22.92 -5.28 10.94
N GLU A 264 -22.62 -5.49 12.22
CA GLU A 264 -21.45 -6.24 12.65
C GLU A 264 -21.50 -7.69 12.19
N ARG A 265 -22.67 -8.34 12.26
CA ARG A 265 -22.87 -9.71 11.74
C ARG A 265 -22.67 -9.78 10.23
N ILE A 266 -23.22 -8.85 9.47
CA ILE A 266 -23.03 -8.74 8.01
C ILE A 266 -21.56 -8.51 7.68
N LYS A 267 -20.89 -7.60 8.40
CA LYS A 267 -19.46 -7.32 8.25
C LYS A 267 -18.63 -8.58 8.48
N LYS A 268 -18.83 -9.28 9.59
CA LYS A 268 -18.12 -10.53 9.91
C LYS A 268 -18.33 -11.59 8.83
N LYS A 269 -19.57 -11.78 8.38
CA LYS A 269 -19.89 -12.72 7.29
C LYS A 269 -19.19 -12.34 5.99
N ARG A 270 -19.13 -11.05 5.64
CA ARG A 270 -18.45 -10.58 4.43
C ARG A 270 -16.93 -10.80 4.49
N ILE A 271 -16.32 -10.58 5.65
CA ILE A 271 -14.89 -10.90 5.87
C ILE A 271 -14.64 -12.40 5.64
N GLU A 272 -15.47 -13.26 6.23
CA GLU A 272 -15.37 -14.72 6.04
C GLU A 272 -15.55 -15.14 4.58
N GLU A 273 -16.51 -14.54 3.86
CA GLU A 273 -16.69 -14.74 2.42
C GLU A 273 -15.45 -14.32 1.62
N LEU A 274 -14.83 -13.19 1.96
CA LEU A 274 -13.62 -12.70 1.28
C LEU A 274 -12.43 -13.64 1.48
N HIS A 275 -12.22 -14.17 2.68
CA HIS A 275 -11.19 -15.17 2.93
C HIS A 275 -11.39 -16.44 2.09
N ASN A 276 -12.62 -16.96 2.06
CA ASN A 276 -12.95 -18.14 1.24
C ASN A 276 -12.72 -17.88 -0.26
N LEU A 277 -13.07 -16.68 -0.75
CA LEU A 277 -12.80 -16.29 -2.13
C LEU A 277 -11.30 -16.19 -2.42
N LEU A 278 -10.52 -15.59 -1.51
CA LEU A 278 -9.07 -15.47 -1.62
C LEU A 278 -8.39 -16.84 -1.66
N ASP A 279 -8.77 -17.77 -0.79
CA ASP A 279 -8.23 -19.13 -0.79
C ASP A 279 -8.59 -19.88 -2.06
N SER A 280 -9.86 -19.81 -2.48
CA SER A 280 -10.33 -20.45 -3.71
C SER A 280 -9.60 -19.92 -4.94
N LYS A 281 -9.44 -18.60 -5.05
CA LYS A 281 -8.78 -17.96 -6.19
C LYS A 281 -7.26 -18.14 -6.18
N GLY A 282 -6.65 -18.13 -5.00
CA GLY A 282 -5.23 -18.45 -4.82
C GLY A 282 -4.91 -19.86 -5.29
N ASN A 283 -5.77 -20.85 -5.00
CA ASN A 283 -5.63 -22.22 -5.49
C ASN A 283 -5.81 -22.33 -7.01
N GLU A 284 -6.82 -21.66 -7.58
CA GLU A 284 -7.05 -21.61 -9.04
C GLU A 284 -5.84 -21.01 -9.77
N LEU A 285 -5.24 -19.96 -9.21
CA LEU A 285 -4.06 -19.30 -9.78
C LEU A 285 -2.83 -20.21 -9.77
N GLU A 286 -2.56 -20.93 -8.68
CA GLU A 286 -1.46 -21.91 -8.65
C GLU A 286 -1.67 -23.04 -9.67
N GLU A 287 -2.91 -23.53 -9.83
CA GLU A 287 -3.23 -24.53 -10.84
C GLU A 287 -2.95 -24.01 -12.27
N ILE A 288 -3.36 -22.77 -12.56
CA ILE A 288 -3.11 -22.14 -13.86
C ILE A 288 -1.61 -21.93 -14.09
N LYS A 289 -0.84 -21.48 -13.09
CA LYS A 289 0.61 -21.36 -13.19
C LYS A 289 1.26 -22.68 -13.59
N GLY A 290 0.85 -23.79 -12.95
CA GLY A 290 1.36 -25.13 -13.26
C GLY A 290 1.00 -25.63 -14.67
N LYS A 291 -0.03 -25.05 -15.31
CA LYS A 291 -0.45 -25.40 -16.68
C LYS A 291 0.23 -24.57 -17.77
N ILE A 292 0.86 -23.45 -17.44
CA ILE A 292 1.52 -22.59 -18.44
C ILE A 292 2.81 -23.26 -18.92
N PRO A 293 2.90 -23.66 -20.20
CA PRO A 293 4.11 -24.27 -20.74
C PRO A 293 5.22 -23.21 -20.96
N PRO A 294 6.50 -23.63 -21.03
CA PRO A 294 7.60 -22.72 -21.31
C PRO A 294 7.48 -22.12 -22.71
N LEU A 295 8.02 -20.91 -22.88
CA LEU A 295 8.07 -20.25 -24.19
C LEU A 295 8.90 -21.08 -25.19
N PRO A 296 8.47 -21.18 -26.47
CA PRO A 296 9.27 -21.81 -27.50
C PRO A 296 10.56 -21.03 -27.75
N ASN A 297 11.66 -21.74 -28.07
CA ASN A 297 12.90 -21.13 -28.51
C ASN A 297 12.82 -20.88 -30.02
N LEU A 298 12.82 -19.61 -30.42
CA LEU A 298 12.72 -19.18 -31.81
C LEU A 298 14.08 -18.77 -32.39
N THR A 299 15.16 -18.85 -31.62
CA THR A 299 16.49 -18.40 -32.06
C THR A 299 16.92 -19.12 -33.35
N GLY A 300 17.27 -18.34 -34.37
CA GLY A 300 17.66 -18.85 -35.68
C GLY A 300 16.52 -19.10 -36.67
N MET A 301 15.25 -19.02 -36.25
CA MET A 301 14.11 -19.19 -37.15
C MET A 301 13.95 -17.99 -38.10
N GLU A 302 13.50 -18.26 -39.33
CA GLU A 302 13.07 -17.23 -40.28
C GLU A 302 11.58 -16.97 -40.11
N LEU A 303 11.22 -15.71 -39.84
CA LEU A 303 9.84 -15.27 -39.63
C LEU A 303 9.52 -14.11 -40.56
N ASN A 304 8.23 -13.88 -40.81
CA ASN A 304 7.72 -12.77 -41.59
C ASN A 304 7.01 -11.76 -40.70
N ASN A 305 7.36 -10.50 -40.84
CA ASN A 305 6.60 -9.38 -40.31
C ASN A 305 5.82 -8.67 -41.43
N ILE A 306 4.59 -8.26 -41.14
CA ILE A 306 3.72 -7.60 -42.14
C ILE A 306 4.30 -6.29 -42.70
N LYS A 307 5.14 -5.58 -41.93
CA LYS A 307 5.75 -4.31 -42.35
C LYS A 307 7.18 -4.47 -42.83
N SER A 308 7.97 -5.29 -42.13
CA SER A 308 9.42 -5.43 -42.39
C SER A 308 9.78 -6.59 -43.33
N GLY A 309 8.82 -7.47 -43.67
CA GLY A 309 9.05 -8.63 -44.53
C GLY A 309 9.75 -9.77 -43.79
N LYS A 310 10.55 -10.56 -44.53
CA LYS A 310 11.32 -11.69 -43.98
C LYS A 310 12.44 -11.19 -43.06
N GLY A 311 12.59 -11.82 -41.91
CA GLY A 311 13.69 -11.59 -40.98
C GLY A 311 14.06 -12.86 -40.21
N LYS A 312 15.25 -12.86 -39.61
CA LYS A 312 15.78 -13.98 -38.84
C LYS A 312 15.86 -13.63 -37.36
N VAL A 313 15.40 -14.50 -36.49
CA VAL A 313 15.54 -14.30 -35.04
C VAL A 313 17.01 -14.48 -34.67
N ILE A 314 17.65 -13.43 -34.17
CA ILE A 314 19.07 -13.42 -33.80
C ILE A 314 19.30 -13.55 -32.29
N LEU A 315 18.30 -13.22 -31.48
CA LEU A 315 18.38 -13.23 -30.02
C LEU A 315 16.99 -13.46 -29.42
N GLN A 316 16.94 -14.23 -28.33
CA GLN A 316 15.76 -14.38 -27.48
C GLN A 316 16.16 -14.20 -26.01
N GLU A 317 15.56 -13.23 -25.34
CA GLU A 317 15.78 -12.89 -23.93
C GLU A 317 14.43 -12.91 -23.22
N GLU A 318 14.24 -13.86 -22.31
CA GLU A 318 12.99 -14.08 -21.58
C GLU A 318 11.76 -14.08 -22.51
N ASN A 319 11.03 -12.96 -22.50
CA ASN A 319 9.76 -12.75 -23.18
C ASN A 319 9.92 -11.94 -24.48
N TYR A 320 11.15 -11.71 -24.94
CA TYR A 320 11.45 -10.87 -26.09
C TYR A 320 12.30 -11.61 -27.12
N VAL A 321 11.97 -11.41 -28.39
CA VAL A 321 12.75 -11.88 -29.54
C VAL A 321 13.19 -10.71 -30.38
N THR A 322 14.46 -10.66 -30.71
CA THR A 322 15.03 -9.67 -31.64
C THR A 322 15.22 -10.32 -33.00
N VAL A 323 14.60 -9.71 -34.00
CA VAL A 323 14.57 -10.19 -35.39
C VAL A 323 15.37 -9.21 -36.26
N GLU A 324 16.33 -9.74 -37.01
CA GLU A 324 17.08 -9.02 -38.04
C GLU A 324 16.33 -9.06 -39.36
N PHE A 325 15.94 -7.89 -39.87
CA PHE A 325 15.37 -7.71 -41.20
C PHE A 325 16.40 -7.08 -42.14
N ALA A 326 16.08 -7.01 -43.43
CA ALA A 326 16.99 -6.47 -44.45
C ALA A 326 17.43 -5.01 -44.22
N LYS A 327 16.69 -4.21 -43.44
CA LYS A 327 16.97 -2.77 -43.22
C LYS A 327 17.32 -2.42 -41.77
N ASP A 328 16.83 -3.20 -40.80
CA ASP A 328 16.90 -2.89 -39.38
C ASP A 328 16.70 -4.15 -38.52
N THR A 329 17.00 -4.05 -37.23
CA THR A 329 16.63 -5.05 -36.21
C THR A 329 15.43 -4.54 -35.41
N ARG A 330 14.53 -5.44 -35.01
CA ARG A 330 13.37 -5.09 -34.17
C ARG A 330 13.10 -6.14 -33.11
N THR A 331 12.64 -5.69 -31.95
CA THR A 331 12.28 -6.55 -30.82
C THR A 331 10.76 -6.72 -30.73
N PHE A 332 10.31 -7.94 -30.51
CA PHE A 332 8.90 -8.32 -30.37
C PHE A 332 8.69 -9.11 -29.08
N SER A 333 7.51 -8.99 -28.47
CA SER A 333 7.17 -9.72 -27.26
C SER A 333 6.53 -11.08 -27.55
N LEU A 334 7.05 -12.14 -26.93
CA LEU A 334 6.45 -13.46 -26.84
C LEU A 334 5.49 -13.56 -25.65
N PRO A 335 4.47 -14.43 -25.73
CA PRO A 335 4.03 -15.18 -26.91
C PRO A 335 3.24 -14.33 -27.92
N GLY A 336 2.95 -13.06 -27.58
CA GLY A 336 2.03 -12.19 -28.30
C GLY A 336 2.36 -11.97 -29.78
N CYS A 337 3.64 -11.97 -30.14
CA CYS A 337 4.08 -11.74 -31.51
C CYS A 337 3.60 -12.84 -32.47
N LEU A 338 3.58 -14.10 -32.04
CA LEU A 338 3.06 -15.22 -32.84
C LEU A 338 1.56 -15.40 -32.64
N SER A 339 1.05 -15.33 -31.41
CA SER A 339 -0.37 -15.59 -31.13
C SER A 339 -1.31 -14.56 -31.75
N LYS A 340 -0.87 -13.31 -31.89
CA LYS A 340 -1.62 -12.21 -32.54
C LYS A 340 -1.24 -12.00 -34.01
N GLY A 341 -0.33 -12.82 -34.56
CA GLY A 341 0.07 -12.78 -35.97
C GLY A 341 0.94 -11.58 -36.36
N PHE A 342 1.64 -10.94 -35.43
CA PHE A 342 2.62 -9.90 -35.75
C PHE A 342 3.88 -10.46 -36.44
N LEU A 343 4.22 -11.72 -36.11
CA LEU A 343 5.18 -12.55 -36.79
C LEU A 343 4.47 -13.82 -37.30
N THR A 344 4.79 -14.24 -38.52
CA THR A 344 4.23 -15.44 -39.16
C THR A 344 5.35 -16.30 -39.77
N GLY A 345 5.06 -17.54 -40.15
CA GLY A 345 6.05 -18.46 -40.73
C GLY A 345 6.68 -19.45 -39.75
N ALA A 346 6.35 -19.36 -38.46
CA ALA A 346 6.56 -20.46 -37.52
C ALA A 346 5.64 -21.65 -37.87
N ASP A 347 6.02 -22.85 -37.44
CA ASP A 347 5.21 -24.04 -37.62
C ASP A 347 3.88 -23.94 -36.83
N PRO A 348 2.83 -24.66 -37.26
CA PRO A 348 1.51 -24.60 -36.62
C PRO A 348 1.53 -24.91 -35.12
N ASP A 349 2.37 -25.85 -34.68
CA ASP A 349 2.44 -26.28 -33.29
C ASP A 349 3.03 -25.18 -32.41
N THR A 350 4.08 -24.49 -32.88
CA THR A 350 4.67 -23.32 -32.21
C THR A 350 3.66 -22.16 -32.10
N VAL A 351 2.90 -21.90 -33.15
CA VAL A 351 1.87 -20.84 -33.14
C VAL A 351 0.76 -21.19 -32.15
N GLU A 352 0.31 -22.45 -32.13
CA GLU A 352 -0.74 -22.91 -31.22
C GLU A 352 -0.27 -22.90 -29.76
N LEU A 353 0.97 -23.31 -29.48
CA LEU A 353 1.60 -23.18 -28.17
C LEU A 353 1.61 -21.72 -27.70
N CYS A 354 2.00 -20.78 -28.57
CA CYS A 354 1.98 -19.36 -28.22
C CYS A 354 0.55 -18.84 -27.95
N LYS A 355 -0.48 -19.32 -28.65
CA LYS A 355 -1.87 -18.98 -28.33
C LYS A 355 -2.27 -19.52 -26.96
N GLN A 356 -1.98 -20.79 -26.68
CA GLN A 356 -2.26 -21.40 -25.39
C GLN A 356 -1.58 -20.65 -24.23
N ILE A 357 -0.30 -20.29 -24.37
CA ILE A 357 0.42 -19.48 -23.37
C ILE A 357 -0.24 -18.10 -23.21
N SER A 358 -0.68 -17.49 -24.31
CA SER A 358 -1.36 -16.18 -24.26
C SER A 358 -2.70 -16.26 -23.51
N GLU A 359 -3.49 -17.30 -23.76
CA GLU A 359 -4.79 -17.53 -23.13
C GLU A 359 -4.63 -17.81 -21.64
N LEU A 360 -3.76 -18.74 -21.27
CA LEU A 360 -3.47 -19.05 -19.86
C LEU A 360 -2.85 -17.84 -19.15
N GLY A 361 -2.01 -17.06 -19.83
CA GLY A 361 -1.46 -15.81 -19.31
C GLY A 361 -2.52 -14.75 -19.04
N ALA A 362 -3.56 -14.66 -19.88
CA ALA A 362 -4.69 -13.77 -19.66
C ALA A 362 -5.55 -14.21 -18.46
N ILE A 363 -5.79 -15.51 -18.30
CA ILE A 363 -6.50 -16.08 -17.14
C ILE A 363 -5.69 -15.83 -15.86
N LYS A 364 -4.38 -16.11 -15.89
CA LYS A 364 -3.46 -15.83 -14.78
C LYS A 364 -3.58 -14.38 -14.33
N LYS A 365 -3.50 -13.43 -15.28
CA LYS A 365 -3.63 -12.01 -14.99
C LYS A 365 -4.98 -11.66 -14.35
N ALA A 366 -6.09 -12.15 -14.91
CA ALA A 366 -7.42 -11.88 -14.37
C ALA A 366 -7.57 -12.38 -12.92
N LEU A 367 -7.04 -13.57 -12.61
CA LEU A 367 -7.05 -14.12 -11.25
C LEU A 367 -6.19 -13.28 -10.29
N THR A 368 -5.00 -12.86 -10.70
CA THR A 368 -4.14 -11.95 -9.92
C THR A 368 -4.85 -10.63 -9.62
N ASP A 369 -5.52 -10.05 -10.62
CA ASP A 369 -6.28 -8.79 -10.46
C ASP A 369 -7.47 -8.98 -9.49
N GLU A 370 -8.17 -10.12 -9.54
CA GLU A 370 -9.25 -10.46 -8.61
C GLU A 370 -8.76 -10.61 -7.16
N ILE A 371 -7.65 -11.32 -6.94
CA ILE A 371 -7.03 -11.49 -5.61
C ILE A 371 -6.66 -10.13 -5.05
N SER A 372 -5.96 -9.29 -5.83
CA SER A 372 -5.58 -7.94 -5.41
C SER A 372 -6.80 -7.09 -5.01
N ARG A 373 -7.89 -7.19 -5.77
CA ARG A 373 -9.16 -6.51 -5.44
C ARG A 373 -9.76 -7.02 -4.13
N TYR A 374 -9.78 -8.33 -3.89
CA TYR A 374 -10.32 -8.88 -2.64
C TYR A 374 -9.45 -8.51 -1.43
N CYS A 375 -8.12 -8.49 -1.55
CA CYS A 375 -7.24 -7.98 -0.50
C CYS A 375 -7.52 -6.50 -0.20
N THR A 376 -7.73 -5.69 -1.24
CA THR A 376 -8.11 -4.28 -1.07
C THR A 376 -9.47 -4.12 -0.41
N GLU A 377 -10.45 -4.98 -0.73
CA GLU A 377 -11.77 -4.94 -0.10
C GLU A 377 -11.68 -5.37 1.38
N LEU A 378 -10.91 -6.41 1.67
CA LEU A 378 -10.71 -6.94 3.02
C LEU A 378 -10.10 -5.87 3.95
N SER A 379 -9.10 -5.12 3.48
CA SER A 379 -8.46 -4.06 4.26
C SER A 379 -9.37 -2.87 4.57
N LEU A 380 -10.55 -2.76 3.94
CA LEU A 380 -11.55 -1.75 4.32
C LEU A 380 -12.31 -2.13 5.58
N TYR A 381 -12.32 -3.42 5.91
CA TYR A 381 -13.01 -3.95 7.08
C TYR A 381 -12.13 -4.00 8.33
N GLU A 382 -10.81 -3.98 8.18
CA GLU A 382 -9.82 -4.09 9.27
C GLU A 382 -9.06 -2.77 9.51
#